data_AF-A0A3G1HSS3-F1
#
_entry.id   AF-A0A3G1HSS3-F1
#
_cell.length_a   1.000
_cell.length_b   1.000
_cell.length_c   1.000
_cell.angle_alpha   90.00
_cell.angle_beta   90.00
_cell.angle_gamma   90.00
#
_symmetry.space_group_name_H-M   'P 1'
#
loop_
_entity.id
_entity.type
_entity.pdbx_description
1 polymer ?
#
loop_
_entity_poly.entity_id
_entity_poly.type
_entity_poly.pdbx_seq_one_letter_code
_entity_poly.pdbx_strand_id
1 'polypeptide(L)'
;MPGPSAPPPPAIYSALLALLLLLTPPANAFSCSPLRLHDSTFTWDSLQLLRDMAPSPTQPCPQQHAPCSFPDTLLDTNDTQQAAHTALHLLQHLFDTLSSPSTPAHWLHTARHDLLNQLQHHIHHLERCFPADATRLHRRGPRNLHLSINKYFGCIQHFLQNHTYSPCAWDHVRLEAHACFQRIHRLTRTMR
;
A
#
# COMPACT_ATOMS: atom_id res chain seq x y z
N MET A 1 68.41 21.18 2.28
CA MET A 1 67.31 20.73 3.16
C MET A 1 66.03 21.42 2.70
N PRO A 2 64.99 20.71 2.26
CA PRO A 2 63.69 21.35 2.03
C PRO A 2 63.07 21.68 3.40
N GLY A 3 62.69 22.95 3.59
CA GLY A 3 62.03 23.43 4.80
C GLY A 3 60.60 22.90 4.95
N PRO A 4 60.02 22.99 6.16
CA PRO A 4 58.72 22.43 6.45
C PRO A 4 57.64 23.09 5.58
N SER A 5 56.87 22.26 4.86
CA SER A 5 55.69 22.68 4.12
C SER A 5 54.70 23.35 5.07
N ALA A 6 54.46 24.65 4.85
CA ALA A 6 53.47 25.41 5.60
C ALA A 6 52.08 24.78 5.44
N PRO A 7 51.29 24.66 6.52
CA PRO A 7 49.93 24.16 6.40
C PRO A 7 49.11 25.12 5.53
N PRO A 8 48.24 24.59 4.64
CA PRO A 8 47.44 25.44 3.76
C PRO A 8 46.54 26.38 4.58
N PRO A 9 46.35 27.64 4.15
CA PRO A 9 45.59 28.63 4.89
C PRO A 9 44.14 28.18 5.16
N PRO A 10 43.54 28.60 6.28
CA PRO A 10 42.20 28.19 6.73
C PRO A 10 41.09 28.51 5.70
N ALA A 11 41.34 29.47 4.81
CA ALA A 11 40.46 29.80 3.70
C ALA A 11 40.31 28.66 2.67
N ILE A 12 41.33 27.81 2.49
CA ILE A 12 41.27 26.66 1.60
C ILE A 12 40.38 25.57 2.20
N TYR A 13 40.46 25.37 3.52
CA TYR A 13 39.57 24.43 4.22
C TYR A 13 38.11 24.90 4.19
N SER A 14 37.84 26.20 4.35
CA SER A 14 36.47 26.71 4.26
C SER A 14 35.91 26.62 2.85
N ALA A 15 36.72 26.90 1.82
CA ALA A 15 36.34 26.74 0.42
C ALA A 15 36.09 25.27 0.05
N LEU A 16 36.92 24.35 0.53
CA LEU A 16 36.73 22.90 0.34
C LEU A 16 35.46 22.41 1.04
N LEU A 17 35.21 22.84 2.28
CA LEU A 17 33.98 22.51 3.02
C LEU A 17 32.73 23.05 2.31
N ALA A 18 32.78 24.28 1.79
CA ALA A 18 31.68 24.87 1.02
C ALA A 18 31.46 24.11 -0.31
N LEU A 19 32.52 23.72 -0.99
CA LEU A 19 32.45 22.94 -2.23
C LEU A 19 31.89 21.54 -1.99
N LEU A 20 32.29 20.88 -0.90
CA LEU A 20 31.74 19.58 -0.46
C LEU A 20 30.24 19.66 -0.14
N LEU A 21 29.78 20.74 0.49
CA LEU A 21 28.36 20.99 0.76
C LEU A 21 27.54 21.31 -0.52
N LEU A 22 28.18 21.86 -1.56
CA LEU A 22 27.56 22.11 -2.86
C LEU A 22 27.56 20.86 -3.77
N LEU A 23 28.50 19.93 -3.55
CA LEU A 23 28.64 18.66 -4.28
C LEU A 23 27.80 17.53 -3.67
N THR A 24 27.23 17.70 -2.48
CA THR A 24 26.17 16.79 -2.04
C THR A 24 24.99 17.00 -2.98
N PRO A 25 24.60 16.01 -3.80
CA PRO A 25 23.34 16.12 -4.52
C PRO A 25 22.27 16.38 -3.47
N PRO A 26 21.31 17.30 -3.71
CA PRO A 26 20.19 17.44 -2.78
C PRO A 26 19.64 16.04 -2.56
N ALA A 27 19.72 15.54 -1.32
CA ALA A 27 19.24 14.21 -0.99
C ALA A 27 17.86 14.13 -1.59
N ASN A 28 17.70 13.29 -2.63
CA ASN A 28 16.56 13.33 -3.53
C ASN A 28 15.32 13.59 -2.68
N ALA A 29 14.83 14.83 -2.72
CA ALA A 29 13.55 15.15 -2.14
C ALA A 29 12.60 14.46 -3.11
N PHE A 30 12.40 13.16 -2.91
CA PHE A 30 11.29 12.40 -3.46
C PHE A 30 10.09 13.08 -2.85
N SER A 31 9.71 14.17 -3.50
CA SER A 31 8.59 15.00 -3.15
C SER A 31 7.43 14.04 -3.04
N CYS A 32 6.78 14.01 -1.88
CA CYS A 32 5.39 13.60 -1.77
C CYS A 32 4.59 14.64 -2.56
N SER A 33 4.78 14.61 -3.88
CA SER A 33 3.97 15.32 -4.84
C SER A 33 2.54 14.86 -4.59
N PRO A 34 1.54 15.72 -4.83
CA PRO A 34 0.16 15.27 -4.77
C PRO A 34 0.08 13.95 -5.54
N LEU A 35 -0.52 12.91 -4.93
CA LEU A 35 -0.66 11.50 -5.35
C LEU A 35 -1.27 11.34 -6.76
N ARG A 36 -0.80 12.10 -7.73
CA ARG A 36 -1.52 12.49 -8.93
C ARG A 36 -0.92 11.84 -10.16
N LEU A 37 0.39 11.57 -10.16
CA LEU A 37 1.04 10.85 -11.26
C LEU A 37 1.18 9.35 -10.98
N HIS A 38 1.78 8.96 -9.86
CA HIS A 38 2.02 7.53 -9.56
C HIS A 38 0.74 6.75 -9.21
N ASP A 39 -0.29 7.46 -8.72
CA ASP A 39 -1.53 6.84 -8.23
C ASP A 39 -2.68 6.82 -9.27
N SER A 40 -2.55 7.55 -10.37
CA SER A 40 -3.65 7.69 -11.34
C SER A 40 -3.99 6.39 -12.05
N THR A 41 -2.98 5.55 -12.31
CA THR A 41 -3.13 4.24 -12.94
C THR A 41 -3.12 3.10 -11.93
N PHE A 42 -2.61 3.31 -10.71
CA PHE A 42 -2.45 2.26 -9.69
C PHE A 42 -3.70 1.38 -9.55
N THR A 43 -4.88 1.98 -9.36
CA THR A 43 -6.13 1.22 -9.24
C THR A 43 -6.41 0.38 -10.49
N TRP A 44 -6.27 0.97 -11.68
CA TRP A 44 -6.58 0.29 -12.95
C TRP A 44 -5.58 -0.83 -13.23
N ASP A 45 -4.29 -0.57 -13.05
CA ASP A 45 -3.21 -1.54 -13.22
C ASP A 45 -3.40 -2.71 -12.23
N SER A 46 -3.74 -2.43 -10.96
CA SER A 46 -4.01 -3.47 -9.95
C SER A 46 -5.25 -4.30 -10.30
N LEU A 47 -6.32 -3.67 -10.78
CA LEU A 47 -7.54 -4.37 -11.21
C LEU A 47 -7.30 -5.24 -12.44
N GLN A 48 -6.46 -4.77 -13.38
CA GLN A 48 -6.06 -5.55 -14.55
C GLN A 48 -5.22 -6.76 -14.12
N LEU A 49 -4.18 -6.55 -13.30
CA LEU A 49 -3.35 -7.63 -12.78
C LEU A 49 -4.16 -8.64 -11.95
N LEU A 50 -5.14 -8.18 -11.16
CA LEU A 50 -6.06 -9.07 -10.43
C LEU A 50 -6.89 -9.94 -11.39
N ARG A 51 -7.36 -9.37 -12.50
CA ARG A 51 -8.13 -10.10 -13.52
C ARG A 51 -7.25 -11.11 -14.26
N ASP A 52 -6.04 -10.71 -14.62
CA ASP A 52 -5.09 -11.56 -15.34
C ASP A 52 -4.58 -12.71 -14.45
N MET A 53 -4.36 -12.43 -13.16
CA MET A 53 -4.01 -13.43 -12.14
C MET A 53 -5.14 -14.43 -11.90
N ALA A 54 -6.36 -13.95 -11.71
CA ALA A 54 -7.49 -14.73 -11.25
C ALA A 54 -8.71 -14.48 -12.16
N PRO A 55 -8.77 -15.12 -13.35
CA PRO A 55 -9.92 -14.99 -14.22
C PRO A 55 -11.18 -15.51 -13.52
N SER A 56 -12.33 -14.95 -13.89
CA SER A 56 -13.61 -15.41 -13.32
C SER A 56 -13.86 -16.88 -13.66
N PRO A 57 -14.37 -17.67 -12.71
CA PRO A 57 -14.69 -19.08 -12.96
C PRO A 57 -15.67 -19.24 -14.13
N THR A 58 -15.49 -20.29 -14.92
CA THR A 58 -16.38 -20.62 -16.05
C THR A 58 -17.78 -21.05 -15.60
N GLN A 59 -17.88 -21.65 -14.41
CA GLN A 59 -19.13 -21.96 -13.75
C GLN A 59 -19.32 -21.02 -12.56
N PRO A 60 -20.53 -20.44 -12.39
CA PRO A 60 -20.79 -19.55 -11.27
C PRO A 60 -20.64 -20.32 -9.95
N CYS A 61 -19.87 -19.75 -9.03
CA CYS A 61 -19.83 -20.26 -7.67
C CYS A 61 -21.20 -20.05 -7.00
N PRO A 62 -21.71 -21.03 -6.24
CA PRO A 62 -22.90 -20.84 -5.42
C PRO A 62 -22.70 -19.60 -4.55
N GLN A 63 -23.77 -18.84 -4.32
CA GLN A 63 -23.70 -17.64 -3.50
C GLN A 63 -23.32 -18.06 -2.08
N GLN A 64 -22.02 -18.00 -1.77
CA GLN A 64 -21.52 -18.24 -0.43
C GLN A 64 -21.83 -16.96 0.34
N HIS A 65 -22.77 -17.04 1.28
CA HIS A 65 -23.04 -15.94 2.19
C HIS A 65 -21.80 -15.70 3.06
N ALA A 66 -20.87 -14.89 2.56
CA ALA A 66 -19.79 -14.38 3.38
C ALA A 66 -20.37 -13.25 4.24
N PRO A 67 -20.35 -13.37 5.58
CA PRO A 67 -20.91 -12.35 6.47
C PRO A 67 -19.99 -11.11 6.61
N CYS A 68 -18.97 -10.99 5.77
CA CYS A 68 -17.88 -10.03 5.94
C CYS A 68 -18.28 -8.66 5.38
N SER A 69 -19.04 -7.90 6.17
CA SER A 69 -19.41 -6.53 5.79
C SER A 69 -18.21 -5.59 5.95
N PHE A 70 -17.88 -4.89 4.88
CA PHE A 70 -16.95 -3.77 4.95
C PHE A 70 -17.60 -2.60 5.72
N PRO A 71 -16.88 -1.94 6.64
CA PRO A 71 -17.37 -0.75 7.35
C PRO A 71 -17.30 0.50 6.44
N ASP A 72 -18.35 0.78 5.66
CA ASP A 72 -18.35 1.88 4.69
C ASP A 72 -18.10 3.27 5.29
N THR A 73 -18.39 3.46 6.58
CA THR A 73 -18.09 4.70 7.32
C THR A 73 -16.61 5.08 7.31
N LEU A 74 -15.71 4.13 7.03
CA LEU A 74 -14.27 4.39 6.89
C LEU A 74 -13.93 5.16 5.61
N LEU A 75 -14.83 5.17 4.62
CA LEU A 75 -14.66 5.89 3.36
C LEU A 75 -15.17 7.34 3.45
N ASP A 76 -15.89 7.67 4.53
CA ASP A 76 -16.52 8.97 4.75
C ASP A 76 -15.59 9.88 5.56
N THR A 77 -14.38 10.11 5.03
CA THR A 77 -13.38 10.99 5.62
C THR A 77 -12.96 12.07 4.63
N ASN A 78 -12.87 13.31 5.12
CA ASN A 78 -12.22 14.43 4.42
C ASN A 78 -10.80 14.68 4.94
N ASP A 79 -10.36 13.92 5.95
CA ASP A 79 -9.01 13.99 6.49
C ASP A 79 -8.09 13.13 5.61
N THR A 80 -7.15 13.80 4.93
CA THR A 80 -6.15 13.18 4.06
C THR A 80 -5.27 12.17 4.78
N GLN A 81 -4.87 12.45 6.02
CA GLN A 81 -4.03 11.53 6.80
C GLN A 81 -4.82 10.27 7.17
N GLN A 82 -6.08 10.43 7.59
CA GLN A 82 -6.97 9.31 7.86
C GLN A 82 -7.25 8.47 6.60
N ALA A 83 -7.47 9.11 5.45
CA ALA A 83 -7.66 8.43 4.17
C ALA A 83 -6.43 7.61 3.77
N ALA A 84 -5.23 8.19 3.90
CA ALA A 84 -3.96 7.53 3.63
C ALA A 84 -3.75 6.31 4.53
N HIS A 85 -3.99 6.43 5.83
CA HIS A 85 -3.85 5.32 6.78
C HIS A 85 -4.87 4.21 6.50
N THR A 86 -6.11 4.57 6.13
CA THR A 86 -7.13 3.59 5.73
C THR A 86 -6.70 2.83 4.48
N ALA A 87 -6.22 3.53 3.46
CA ALA A 87 -5.72 2.93 2.22
C ALA A 87 -4.51 2.02 2.49
N LEU A 88 -3.56 2.46 3.31
CA LEU A 88 -2.38 1.69 3.72
C LEU A 88 -2.78 0.37 4.37
N HIS A 89 -3.70 0.39 5.35
CA HIS A 89 -4.16 -0.83 6.01
C HIS A 89 -4.89 -1.77 5.06
N LEU A 90 -5.73 -1.26 4.15
CA LEU A 90 -6.38 -2.07 3.12
C LEU A 90 -5.35 -2.78 2.24
N LEU A 91 -4.31 -2.06 1.80
CA LEU A 91 -3.25 -2.58 0.95
C LEU A 91 -2.40 -3.64 1.64
N GLN A 92 -2.03 -3.42 2.92
CA GLN A 92 -1.30 -4.40 3.72
C GLN A 92 -2.07 -5.73 3.82
N HIS A 93 -3.36 -5.66 4.15
CA HIS A 93 -4.19 -6.87 4.21
C HIS A 93 -4.40 -7.53 2.85
N LEU A 94 -4.52 -6.76 1.77
CA LEU A 94 -4.55 -7.32 0.41
C LEU A 94 -3.23 -8.04 0.08
N PHE A 95 -2.10 -7.43 0.41
CA PHE A 95 -0.79 -8.04 0.20
C PHE A 95 -0.65 -9.35 0.96
N ASP A 96 -1.02 -9.38 2.24
CA ASP A 96 -0.97 -10.59 3.08
C ASP A 96 -1.89 -11.69 2.55
N THR A 97 -3.11 -11.33 2.16
CA THR A 97 -4.10 -12.28 1.62
C THR A 97 -3.63 -12.86 0.29
N LEU A 98 -3.19 -12.01 -0.63
CA LEU A 98 -2.80 -12.40 -1.99
C LEU A 98 -1.40 -13.02 -2.05
N SER A 99 -0.54 -12.82 -1.05
CA SER A 99 0.75 -13.50 -0.91
C SER A 99 0.65 -14.89 -0.26
N SER A 100 -0.53 -15.26 0.24
CA SER A 100 -0.78 -16.56 0.87
C SER A 100 -0.35 -17.75 0.00
N PRO A 101 0.33 -18.76 0.56
CA PRO A 101 0.67 -19.99 -0.15
C PRO A 101 -0.57 -20.84 -0.47
N SER A 102 -1.71 -20.56 0.17
CA SER A 102 -2.98 -21.26 -0.04
C SER A 102 -3.78 -20.73 -1.24
N THR A 103 -3.24 -19.75 -1.98
CA THR A 103 -3.86 -19.24 -3.22
C THR A 103 -4.03 -20.37 -4.26
N PRO A 104 -5.07 -20.32 -5.11
CA PRO A 104 -5.33 -21.40 -6.06
C PRO A 104 -4.18 -21.60 -7.05
N ALA A 105 -3.79 -22.85 -7.28
CA ALA A 105 -2.68 -23.20 -8.17
C ALA A 105 -2.89 -22.79 -9.64
N HIS A 106 -4.15 -22.57 -10.06
CA HIS A 106 -4.48 -22.13 -11.42
C HIS A 106 -4.36 -20.61 -11.61
N TRP A 107 -4.11 -19.84 -10.55
CA TRP A 107 -3.85 -18.40 -10.69
C TRP A 107 -2.51 -18.15 -11.37
N LEU A 108 -2.47 -17.16 -12.25
CA LEU A 108 -1.28 -16.86 -13.04
C LEU A 108 -0.19 -16.24 -12.15
N HIS A 109 0.90 -16.97 -11.96
CA HIS A 109 2.01 -16.58 -11.08
C HIS A 109 2.67 -15.25 -11.46
N THR A 110 2.83 -14.96 -12.76
CA THR A 110 3.45 -13.71 -13.22
C THR A 110 2.59 -12.51 -12.87
N ALA A 111 1.31 -12.52 -13.22
CA ALA A 111 0.38 -11.46 -12.87
C ALA A 111 0.23 -11.28 -11.35
N ARG A 112 0.27 -12.38 -10.59
CA ARG A 112 0.32 -12.34 -9.12
C ARG A 112 1.57 -11.62 -8.60
N HIS A 113 2.73 -11.97 -9.13
CA HIS A 113 4.00 -11.36 -8.74
C HIS A 113 4.00 -9.86 -9.03
N ASP A 114 3.56 -9.47 -10.22
CA ASP A 114 3.46 -8.08 -10.63
C ASP A 114 2.49 -7.29 -9.73
N LEU A 115 1.35 -7.91 -9.39
CA LEU A 115 0.38 -7.32 -8.47
C LEU A 115 0.99 -7.09 -7.07
N LEU A 116 1.67 -8.09 -6.51
CA LEU A 116 2.29 -7.99 -5.19
C LEU A 116 3.42 -6.94 -5.18
N ASN A 117 4.22 -6.86 -6.24
CA ASN A 117 5.24 -5.82 -6.38
C ASN A 117 4.61 -4.42 -6.42
N GLN A 118 3.55 -4.25 -7.19
CA GLN A 118 2.84 -2.98 -7.28
C GLN A 118 2.22 -2.57 -5.94
N LEU A 119 1.60 -3.51 -5.22
CA LEU A 119 1.10 -3.30 -3.86
C LEU A 119 2.22 -2.85 -2.92
N GLN A 120 3.35 -3.56 -2.91
CA GLN A 120 4.49 -3.25 -2.05
C GLN A 120 5.06 -1.85 -2.33
N HIS A 121 5.19 -1.47 -3.61
CA HIS A 121 5.63 -0.14 -4.00
C HIS A 121 4.67 0.95 -3.50
N HIS A 122 3.37 0.72 -3.61
CA HIS A 122 2.37 1.67 -3.18
C HIS A 122 2.28 1.80 -1.65
N ILE A 123 2.38 0.67 -0.93
CA ILE A 123 2.48 0.63 0.54
C ILE A 123 3.66 1.49 1.00
N HIS A 124 4.86 1.25 0.45
CA HIS A 124 6.06 1.98 0.81
C HIS A 124 5.97 3.48 0.52
N HIS A 125 5.29 3.83 -0.58
CA HIS A 125 5.01 5.22 -0.91
C HIS A 125 4.11 5.90 0.14
N LEU A 126 3.01 5.24 0.54
CA LEU A 126 2.12 5.77 1.58
C LEU A 126 2.80 5.87 2.94
N GLU A 127 3.58 4.87 3.35
CA GLU A 127 4.32 4.88 4.62
C GLU A 127 5.33 6.04 4.69
N ARG A 128 5.98 6.36 3.57
CA ARG A 128 6.92 7.47 3.49
C ARG A 128 6.22 8.83 3.52
N CYS A 129 5.09 8.96 2.83
CA CYS A 129 4.39 10.25 2.70
C CYS A 129 3.42 10.55 3.84
N PHE A 130 2.95 9.52 4.52
CA PHE A 130 2.05 9.62 5.66
C PHE A 130 2.60 8.79 6.82
N PRO A 131 3.76 9.16 7.39
CA PRO A 131 4.32 8.45 8.50
C PRO A 131 3.33 8.43 9.67
N ALA A 132 3.32 7.33 10.41
CA ALA A 132 2.44 7.17 11.56
C ALA A 132 2.82 8.19 12.65
N ASP A 133 2.12 9.32 12.70
CA ASP A 133 2.17 10.21 13.86
C ASP A 133 1.48 9.52 15.03
N ALA A 134 2.27 8.84 15.87
CA ALA A 134 1.81 8.18 17.09
C ALA A 134 0.96 9.12 17.97
N THR A 135 1.17 10.43 17.90
CA THR A 135 0.41 11.44 18.66
C THR A 135 -0.94 11.83 18.03
N ARG A 136 -1.14 11.70 16.71
CA ARG A 136 -2.40 12.03 16.02
C ARG A 136 -3.35 10.84 15.94
N LEU A 137 -2.82 9.63 15.72
CA LEU A 137 -3.60 8.39 15.74
C LEU A 137 -4.28 8.13 17.08
N HIS A 138 -3.70 8.63 18.19
CA HIS A 138 -4.30 8.52 19.52
C HIS A 138 -5.19 9.70 19.93
N ARG A 139 -5.10 10.86 19.26
CA ARG A 139 -5.83 12.08 19.64
C ARG A 139 -7.05 12.37 18.74
N ARG A 140 -7.08 11.82 17.52
CA ARG A 140 -8.19 12.04 16.56
C ARG A 140 -8.48 10.91 15.58
N GLY A 141 -7.61 9.90 15.49
CA GLY A 141 -7.91 8.66 14.77
C GLY A 141 -8.77 7.76 15.66
N PRO A 142 -9.93 7.29 15.20
CA PRO A 142 -10.77 6.51 16.07
C PRO A 142 -10.11 5.13 16.21
N ARG A 143 -9.78 4.70 17.43
CA ARG A 143 -9.24 3.35 17.75
C ARG A 143 -10.05 2.22 17.08
N ASN A 144 -11.28 2.51 16.69
CA ASN A 144 -12.16 1.65 15.91
C ASN A 144 -11.72 1.41 14.45
N LEU A 145 -10.87 2.24 13.81
CA LEU A 145 -10.51 2.12 12.39
C LEU A 145 -9.79 0.81 12.14
N HIS A 146 -8.62 0.68 12.76
CA HIS A 146 -7.77 -0.49 12.64
C HIS A 146 -8.50 -1.75 13.10
N LEU A 147 -9.25 -1.67 14.20
CA LEU A 147 -10.07 -2.79 14.68
C LEU A 147 -11.15 -3.21 13.68
N SER A 148 -11.81 -2.27 13.00
CA SER A 148 -12.87 -2.57 12.04
C SER A 148 -12.31 -3.19 10.76
N ILE A 149 -11.17 -2.67 10.25
CA ILE A 149 -10.46 -3.25 9.11
C ILE A 149 -9.98 -4.67 9.45
N ASN A 150 -9.36 -4.86 10.62
CA ASN A 150 -8.88 -6.17 11.06
C ASN A 150 -10.03 -7.15 11.27
N LYS A 151 -11.19 -6.71 11.77
CA LYS A 151 -12.38 -7.54 11.88
C LYS A 151 -12.88 -7.98 10.50
N TYR A 152 -12.89 -7.06 9.53
CA TYR A 152 -13.31 -7.35 8.16
C TYR A 152 -12.38 -8.39 7.49
N PHE A 153 -11.07 -8.18 7.49
CA PHE A 153 -10.14 -9.16 6.91
C PHE A 153 -10.02 -10.45 7.73
N GLY A 154 -10.15 -10.36 9.06
CA GLY A 154 -10.28 -11.52 9.93
C GLY A 154 -11.49 -12.38 9.54
N CYS A 155 -12.64 -11.77 9.22
CA CYS A 155 -13.80 -12.49 8.71
C CYS A 155 -13.50 -13.20 7.38
N ILE A 156 -12.83 -12.53 6.44
CA ILE A 156 -12.43 -13.11 5.15
C ILE A 156 -11.53 -14.34 5.37
N GLN A 157 -10.57 -14.25 6.31
CA GLN A 157 -9.70 -15.37 6.63
C GLN A 157 -10.46 -16.55 7.25
N HIS A 158 -11.40 -16.29 8.16
CA HIS A 158 -12.28 -17.33 8.70
C HIS A 158 -13.16 -17.95 7.62
N PHE A 159 -13.65 -17.14 6.68
CA PHE A 159 -14.42 -17.62 5.54
C PHE A 159 -13.61 -18.58 4.67
N LEU A 160 -12.36 -18.24 4.33
CA LEU A 160 -11.44 -19.13 3.63
C LEU A 160 -11.23 -20.45 4.37
N GLN A 161 -11.00 -20.39 5.69
CA GLN A 161 -10.81 -21.57 6.54
C GLN A 161 -12.05 -22.48 6.55
N ASN A 162 -13.24 -21.91 6.75
CA ASN A 162 -14.50 -22.64 6.81
C ASN A 162 -14.84 -23.33 5.48
N HIS A 163 -14.36 -22.79 4.36
CA HIS A 163 -14.55 -23.35 3.02
C HIS A 163 -13.29 -24.06 2.51
N THR A 164 -12.40 -24.47 3.42
CA THR A 164 -11.18 -25.26 3.16
C THR A 164 -10.35 -24.72 1.99
N TYR A 165 -10.25 -23.40 1.87
CA TYR A 165 -9.53 -22.72 0.79
C TYR A 165 -9.94 -23.16 -0.62
N SER A 166 -11.22 -23.53 -0.81
CA SER A 166 -11.74 -23.98 -2.09
C SER A 166 -11.62 -22.91 -3.19
N PRO A 167 -11.62 -23.28 -4.48
CA PRO A 167 -11.60 -22.32 -5.59
C PRO A 167 -12.72 -21.27 -5.51
N CYS A 168 -13.93 -21.67 -5.07
CA CYS A 168 -15.03 -20.73 -4.90
C CYS A 168 -14.85 -19.77 -3.72
N ALA A 169 -14.22 -20.22 -2.64
CA ALA A 169 -13.87 -19.31 -1.55
C ALA A 169 -12.86 -18.25 -2.00
N TRP A 170 -11.89 -18.65 -2.82
CA TRP A 170 -10.93 -17.72 -3.43
C TRP A 170 -11.53 -16.81 -4.49
N ASP A 171 -12.56 -17.25 -5.22
CA ASP A 171 -13.33 -16.36 -6.11
C ASP A 171 -14.04 -15.26 -5.31
N HIS A 172 -14.60 -15.59 -4.14
CA HIS A 172 -15.13 -14.58 -3.23
C HIS A 172 -14.04 -13.60 -2.75
N VAL A 173 -12.86 -14.09 -2.36
CA VAL A 173 -11.72 -13.22 -1.99
C VAL A 173 -11.28 -12.34 -3.16
N ARG A 174 -11.28 -12.84 -4.40
CA ARG A 174 -11.00 -12.04 -5.60
C ARG A 174 -12.01 -10.90 -5.76
N LEU A 175 -13.30 -11.16 -5.54
CA LEU A 175 -14.34 -10.12 -5.59
C LEU A 175 -14.16 -9.08 -4.48
N GLU A 176 -13.82 -9.50 -3.26
CA GLU A 176 -13.51 -8.57 -2.18
C GLU A 176 -12.23 -7.76 -2.44
N ALA A 177 -11.22 -8.36 -3.06
CA ALA A 177 -10.01 -7.65 -3.49
C ALA A 177 -10.34 -6.58 -4.54
N HIS A 178 -11.18 -6.91 -5.53
CA HIS A 178 -11.68 -5.96 -6.51
C HIS A 178 -12.41 -4.79 -5.83
N ALA A 179 -13.32 -5.07 -4.90
CA ALA A 179 -14.03 -4.04 -4.13
C ALA A 179 -13.07 -3.18 -3.30
N CYS A 180 -12.06 -3.78 -2.67
CA CYS A 180 -11.03 -3.05 -1.92
C CYS A 180 -10.24 -2.09 -2.82
N PHE A 181 -9.86 -2.47 -4.05
CA PHE A 181 -9.19 -1.55 -4.97
C PHE A 181 -10.08 -0.35 -5.34
N GLN A 182 -11.39 -0.55 -5.51
CA GLN A 182 -12.34 0.55 -5.74
C GLN A 182 -12.46 1.48 -4.51
N ARG A 183 -12.46 0.90 -3.30
CA ARG A 183 -12.45 1.67 -2.04
C ARG A 183 -11.16 2.48 -1.89
N ILE A 184 -10.00 1.89 -2.20
CA ILE A 184 -8.70 2.58 -2.20
C ILE A 184 -8.71 3.72 -3.20
N HIS A 185 -9.26 3.53 -4.40
CA HIS A 185 -9.42 4.61 -5.37
C HIS A 185 -10.22 5.79 -4.82
N ARG A 186 -11.32 5.52 -4.11
CA ARG A 186 -12.13 6.56 -3.45
C ARG A 186 -11.31 7.32 -2.41
N LEU A 187 -10.55 6.62 -1.57
CA LEU A 187 -9.65 7.22 -0.56
C LEU A 187 -8.55 8.06 -1.22
N THR A 188 -7.91 7.56 -2.27
CA THR A 188 -6.89 8.31 -3.03
C THR A 188 -7.43 9.60 -3.62
N ARG A 189 -8.69 9.63 -4.06
CA ARG A 189 -9.30 10.87 -4.54
C ARG A 189 -9.47 11.93 -3.45
N THR A 190 -9.67 11.52 -2.19
CA THR A 190 -9.74 12.44 -1.04
C THR A 190 -8.37 12.94 -0.57
N MET A 191 -7.29 12.30 -1.02
CA MET A 191 -5.92 12.71 -0.70
C MET A 191 -5.34 13.75 -1.68
N ARG A 192 -6.16 14.29 -2.58
CA ARG A 192 -5.76 15.24 -3.63
C ARG A 192 -5.80 16.68 -3.19
#